data_AF-A0A6H1YGG7-F1
#
_entry.id   AF-A0A6H1YGG7-F1
#
_cell.length_a   1.000
_cell.length_b   1.000
_cell.length_c   1.000
_cell.angle_alpha   90.00
_cell.angle_beta   90.00
_cell.angle_gamma   90.00
#
_symmetry.space_group_name_H-M   'P 1'
#
loop_
_entity.id
_entity.type
_entity.pdbx_description
1 polymer ?
#
loop_
_entity_poly.entity_id
_entity_poly.type
_entity_poly.pdbx_seq_one_letter_code
_entity_poly.pdbx_strand_id
1 'polypeptide(L)'
;MTRVKRGYIARRRRTKIRVFGSTFQGAHSRLTRTIAQQKIRALVSTHRDRDRKKRDFRRLWITRLNGTIRQLEEYYYYYNFYYYNFDIYLNSNILINNYSKLIHNLHKRQLLFNRKILVRLAEADAYSLLCILHACEMQSKESPEIF
;
A
#
# COMPACT_ATOMS: atom_id res chain seq x y z
N MET A 1 60.51 22.26 -2.06
CA MET A 1 59.24 21.55 -2.38
C MET A 1 58.64 22.14 -3.65
N THR A 2 58.09 21.31 -4.54
CA THR A 2 57.56 21.73 -5.84
C THR A 2 56.07 22.10 -5.73
N ARG A 3 55.67 23.28 -6.19
CA ARG A 3 54.27 23.76 -6.16
C ARG A 3 53.40 23.01 -7.18
N VAL A 4 52.42 22.25 -6.72
CA VAL A 4 51.44 21.56 -7.59
C VAL A 4 50.14 22.35 -7.69
N LYS A 5 49.70 22.66 -8.92
CA LYS A 5 48.42 23.34 -9.18
C LYS A 5 47.25 22.35 -9.11
N ARG A 6 46.09 22.81 -8.66
CA ARG A 6 44.85 22.01 -8.52
C ARG A 6 44.29 21.43 -9.84
N GLY A 7 44.60 22.05 -10.99
CA GLY A 7 44.14 21.58 -12.31
C GLY A 7 42.61 21.46 -12.47
N TYR A 8 42.19 20.55 -13.34
CA TYR A 8 40.79 20.35 -13.73
C TYR A 8 39.92 19.58 -12.72
N ILE A 9 40.54 18.99 -11.68
CA ILE A 9 39.86 18.17 -10.66
C ILE A 9 38.72 18.98 -10.00
N ALA A 10 38.94 20.27 -9.77
CA ALA A 10 37.93 21.20 -9.25
C ALA A 10 36.69 21.28 -10.14
N ARG A 11 36.93 21.51 -11.44
CA ARG A 11 35.90 21.71 -12.45
C ARG A 11 35.09 20.43 -12.62
N ARG A 12 35.76 19.27 -12.68
CA ARG A 12 35.11 17.95 -12.79
C ARG A 12 34.15 17.66 -11.64
N ARG A 13 34.52 18.01 -10.40
CA ARG A 13 33.61 17.87 -9.24
C ARG A 13 32.39 18.78 -9.36
N ARG A 14 32.57 20.04 -9.79
CA ARG A 14 31.46 21.00 -9.98
C ARG A 14 30.52 20.59 -11.11
N THR A 15 31.04 20.08 -12.24
CA THR A 15 30.21 19.61 -13.34
C THR A 15 29.37 18.41 -12.93
N LYS A 16 29.94 17.42 -12.23
CA LYS A 16 29.18 16.27 -11.68
C LYS A 16 28.05 16.71 -10.75
N ILE A 17 28.30 17.68 -9.87
CA ILE A 17 27.28 18.21 -8.95
C ILE A 17 26.22 19.01 -9.70
N ARG A 18 26.60 19.80 -10.71
CA ARG A 18 25.66 20.57 -11.53
C ARG A 18 24.72 19.68 -12.33
N VAL A 19 25.21 18.56 -12.87
CA VAL A 19 24.35 17.57 -13.57
C VAL A 19 23.25 17.03 -12.65
N PHE A 20 23.55 16.79 -11.37
CA PHE A 20 22.55 16.35 -10.39
C PHE A 20 21.47 17.41 -10.13
N GLY A 21 21.84 18.69 -10.13
CA GLY A 21 20.93 19.80 -9.82
C GLY A 21 20.35 20.52 -11.03
N SER A 22 20.42 19.95 -12.24
CA SER A 22 19.99 20.64 -13.47
C SER A 22 18.49 20.99 -13.46
N THR A 23 17.67 20.16 -12.83
CA THR A 23 16.22 20.34 -12.71
C THR A 23 15.80 21.20 -11.51
N PHE A 24 16.74 21.66 -10.69
CA PHE A 24 16.41 22.49 -9.53
C PHE A 24 16.05 23.92 -9.95
N GLN A 25 15.10 24.52 -9.24
CA GLN A 25 14.61 25.86 -9.56
C GLN A 25 15.57 26.95 -9.07
N GLY A 26 15.68 28.02 -9.87
CA GLY A 26 16.39 29.26 -9.51
C GLY A 26 17.88 29.07 -9.15
N ALA A 27 18.29 29.62 -8.01
CA ALA A 27 19.68 29.59 -7.56
C ALA A 27 20.20 28.17 -7.26
N HIS A 28 19.29 27.20 -7.07
CA HIS A 28 19.63 25.81 -6.75
C HIS A 28 20.13 24.99 -7.94
N SER A 29 20.00 25.47 -9.18
CA SER A 29 20.64 24.86 -10.37
C SER A 29 21.86 25.63 -10.87
N ARG A 30 22.07 26.86 -10.39
CA ARG A 30 23.12 27.77 -10.88
C ARG A 30 24.36 27.82 -9.99
N LEU A 31 24.19 28.04 -8.67
CA LEU A 31 25.30 28.29 -7.75
C LEU A 31 25.86 26.99 -7.16
N THR A 32 27.17 26.77 -7.26
CA THR A 32 27.78 25.49 -6.85
C THR A 32 27.63 25.17 -5.35
N ARG A 33 27.68 26.19 -4.49
CA ARG A 33 27.50 26.04 -3.04
C ARG A 33 26.07 25.66 -2.66
N THR A 34 25.08 26.29 -3.29
CA THR A 34 23.65 25.99 -3.04
C THR A 34 23.28 24.63 -3.61
N ILE A 35 23.77 24.26 -4.81
CA ILE A 35 23.54 22.92 -5.39
C ILE A 35 24.11 21.85 -4.45
N ALA A 36 25.30 22.05 -3.89
CA ALA A 36 25.89 21.08 -2.96
C ALA A 36 25.04 20.87 -1.70
N GLN A 37 24.52 21.96 -1.11
CA GLN A 37 23.60 21.88 0.03
C GLN A 37 22.30 21.17 -0.34
N GLN A 38 21.69 21.52 -1.47
CA GLN A 38 20.45 20.89 -1.93
C GLN A 38 20.63 19.43 -2.28
N LYS A 39 21.76 19.06 -2.86
CA LYS A 39 22.11 17.67 -3.11
C LYS A 39 22.10 16.85 -1.82
N ILE A 40 22.72 17.36 -0.75
CA ILE A 40 22.75 16.66 0.54
C ILE A 40 21.32 16.51 1.09
N ARG A 41 20.52 17.59 1.08
CA ARG A 41 19.12 17.56 1.52
C ARG A 41 18.28 16.57 0.72
N ALA A 42 18.41 16.59 -0.60
CA ALA A 42 17.72 15.66 -1.50
C ALA A 42 18.08 14.21 -1.18
N LEU A 43 19.38 13.89 -1.02
CA LEU A 43 19.81 12.53 -0.69
C LEU A 43 19.26 12.07 0.67
N VAL A 44 19.31 12.93 1.69
CA VAL A 44 18.74 12.62 3.01
C VAL A 44 17.23 12.36 2.93
N SER A 45 16.49 13.20 2.20
CA SER A 45 15.05 12.99 1.98
C SER A 45 14.80 11.71 1.20
N THR A 46 15.53 11.42 0.12
CA THR A 46 15.35 10.19 -0.65
C THR A 46 15.56 8.93 0.18
N HIS A 47 16.52 8.95 1.11
CA HIS A 47 16.76 7.84 2.00
C HIS A 47 15.58 7.66 2.97
N ARG A 48 15.16 8.74 3.64
CA ARG A 48 14.00 8.74 4.55
C ARG A 48 12.71 8.29 3.85
N ASP A 49 12.47 8.79 2.65
CA ASP A 49 11.23 8.57 1.92
C ASP A 49 11.14 7.15 1.33
N ARG A 50 12.25 6.46 1.09
CA ARG A 50 12.23 5.03 0.73
C ARG A 50 11.59 4.17 1.81
N ASP A 51 11.84 4.47 3.08
CA ASP A 51 11.22 3.76 4.19
C ASP A 51 9.81 4.26 4.49
N ARG A 52 9.55 5.56 4.26
CA ARG A 52 8.18 6.11 4.34
C ARG A 52 7.27 5.50 3.28
N LYS A 53 7.74 5.33 2.04
CA LYS A 53 7.01 4.72 0.91
C LYS A 53 6.43 3.35 1.27
N LYS A 54 7.15 2.52 2.03
CA LYS A 54 6.66 1.21 2.51
C LYS A 54 5.43 1.36 3.44
N ARG A 55 5.48 2.35 4.35
CA ARG A 55 4.36 2.67 5.26
C ARG A 55 3.18 3.29 4.52
N ASP A 56 3.44 4.19 3.59
CA ASP A 56 2.41 4.88 2.82
C ASP A 56 1.64 3.91 1.93
N PHE A 57 2.33 2.98 1.24
CA PHE A 57 1.64 1.93 0.49
C PHE A 57 0.84 1.00 1.37
N ARG A 58 1.38 0.60 2.53
CA ARG A 58 0.62 -0.23 3.48
C ARG A 58 -0.66 0.48 3.92
N ARG A 59 -0.58 1.78 4.25
CA ARG A 59 -1.74 2.61 4.60
C ARG A 59 -2.74 2.66 3.45
N LEU A 60 -2.27 2.96 2.24
CA LEU A 60 -3.11 3.03 1.04
C LEU A 60 -3.84 1.70 0.79
N TRP A 61 -3.15 0.57 0.91
CA TRP A 61 -3.76 -0.75 0.71
C TRP A 61 -4.83 -1.07 1.74
N ILE A 62 -4.62 -0.69 3.00
CA ILE A 62 -5.64 -0.85 4.05
C ILE A 62 -6.86 0.02 3.74
N THR A 63 -6.65 1.29 3.39
CA THR A 63 -7.76 2.21 3.06
C THR A 63 -8.56 1.71 1.86
N ARG A 64 -7.91 1.22 0.81
CA ARG A 64 -8.57 0.66 -0.36
C ARG A 64 -9.40 -0.58 -0.01
N LEU A 65 -8.82 -1.54 0.72
CA LEU A 65 -9.54 -2.72 1.18
C LEU A 65 -10.75 -2.37 2.04
N ASN A 66 -10.59 -1.43 2.98
CA ASN A 66 -11.70 -0.97 3.81
C ASN A 66 -12.83 -0.38 2.95
N GLY A 67 -12.49 0.42 1.94
CA GLY A 67 -13.48 0.98 1.01
C GLY A 67 -14.23 -0.11 0.25
N THR A 68 -13.52 -1.08 -0.32
CA THR A 68 -14.14 -2.16 -1.10
C THR A 68 -15.05 -3.05 -0.26
N ILE A 69 -14.67 -3.34 1.00
CA ILE A 69 -15.48 -4.19 1.87
C ILE A 69 -16.81 -3.48 2.22
N ARG A 70 -16.77 -2.17 2.51
CA ARG A 70 -17.98 -1.39 2.79
C ARG A 70 -18.92 -1.30 1.61
N GLN A 71 -18.39 -1.18 0.39
CA GLN A 71 -19.20 -1.21 -0.83
C GLN A 71 -19.92 -2.55 -1.03
N LEU A 72 -19.24 -3.67 -0.72
CA LEU A 72 -19.86 -4.99 -0.77
C LEU A 72 -21.00 -5.11 0.25
N GLU A 73 -20.81 -4.64 1.49
CA GLU A 73 -21.86 -4.63 2.51
C GLU A 73 -23.13 -3.92 2.01
N GLU A 74 -23.01 -2.71 1.45
CA GLU A 74 -24.14 -1.95 0.90
C GLU A 74 -24.86 -2.71 -0.24
N TYR A 75 -24.10 -3.33 -1.14
CA TYR A 75 -24.66 -4.12 -2.24
C TYR A 75 -25.48 -5.32 -1.72
N TYR A 76 -25.00 -6.02 -0.70
CA TYR A 76 -25.72 -7.13 -0.08
C TYR A 76 -27.01 -6.69 0.63
N TYR A 77 -26.98 -5.58 1.35
CA TYR A 77 -28.18 -5.04 2.00
C TYR A 77 -29.25 -4.65 0.97
N TYR A 78 -28.86 -4.04 -0.15
CA TYR A 78 -29.76 -3.71 -1.24
C TYR A 78 -30.39 -4.98 -1.84
N TYR A 79 -29.59 -5.96 -2.26
CA TYR A 79 -30.14 -7.19 -2.88
C TYR A 79 -31.06 -7.99 -1.96
N ASN A 80 -30.73 -8.11 -0.66
CA ASN A 80 -31.58 -8.79 0.31
C ASN A 80 -32.92 -8.06 0.56
N PHE A 81 -32.95 -6.72 0.47
CA PHE A 81 -34.18 -5.95 0.63
C PHE A 81 -35.14 -6.13 -0.56
N TYR A 82 -34.61 -6.20 -1.78
CA TYR A 82 -35.41 -6.27 -3.01
C TYR A 82 -35.83 -7.71 -3.39
N TYR A 83 -35.08 -8.74 -3.00
CA TYR A 83 -35.33 -10.14 -3.37
C TYR A 83 -35.62 -11.01 -2.13
N TYR A 84 -36.82 -10.90 -1.57
CA TYR A 84 -37.20 -11.54 -0.30
C TYR A 84 -37.41 -13.07 -0.33
N ASN A 85 -36.89 -13.83 -1.30
CA ASN A 85 -37.21 -15.27 -1.44
C ASN A 85 -36.11 -16.13 -2.08
N PHE A 86 -34.83 -15.87 -1.78
CA PHE A 86 -33.83 -16.90 -2.04
C PHE A 86 -33.07 -17.15 -0.74
N ASP A 87 -33.32 -18.31 -0.14
CA ASP A 87 -32.53 -18.90 0.95
C ASP A 87 -31.09 -19.18 0.48
N ILE A 88 -30.38 -18.16 0.02
CA ILE A 88 -28.93 -18.20 0.05
C ILE A 88 -28.60 -17.94 1.50
N TYR A 89 -28.12 -18.98 2.17
CA TYR A 89 -27.51 -19.02 3.50
C TYR A 89 -26.29 -18.07 3.61
N LEU A 90 -26.46 -16.79 3.29
CA LEU A 90 -25.55 -15.70 3.61
C LEU A 90 -25.77 -15.40 5.08
N ASN A 91 -25.04 -16.15 5.91
CA ASN A 91 -24.92 -15.96 7.34
C ASN A 91 -24.83 -14.45 7.64
N SER A 92 -25.66 -13.94 8.55
CA SER A 92 -25.72 -12.51 8.94
C SER A 92 -24.36 -11.93 9.38
N ASN A 93 -23.36 -12.78 9.57
CA ASN A 93 -21.98 -12.45 9.86
C ASN A 93 -21.17 -11.86 8.69
N ILE A 94 -21.52 -12.16 7.43
CA ILE A 94 -20.83 -11.63 6.22
C ILE A 94 -21.03 -10.11 6.12
N LEU A 95 -22.21 -9.64 6.54
CA LEU A 95 -22.67 -8.25 6.49
C LEU A 95 -21.96 -7.32 7.51
N ILE A 96 -21.14 -7.88 8.42
CA ILE A 96 -20.39 -7.12 9.42
C ILE A 96 -18.91 -7.48 9.29
N ASN A 97 -18.33 -7.18 8.12
CA ASN A 97 -16.94 -7.46 7.84
C ASN A 97 -16.13 -6.17 7.89
N ASN A 98 -15.52 -5.94 9.05
CA ASN A 98 -14.44 -4.97 9.16
C ASN A 98 -13.13 -5.61 8.69
N TYR A 99 -12.23 -4.80 8.12
CA TYR A 99 -10.89 -5.26 7.74
C TYR A 99 -10.14 -5.99 8.85
N SER A 100 -10.31 -5.58 10.11
CA SER A 100 -9.72 -6.29 11.26
C SER A 100 -10.22 -7.73 11.37
N LYS A 101 -11.52 -7.96 11.13
CA LYS A 101 -12.16 -9.29 11.13
C LYS A 101 -11.70 -10.12 9.92
N LEU A 102 -11.62 -9.52 8.74
CA LEU A 102 -11.06 -10.14 7.54
C LEU A 102 -9.62 -10.62 7.78
N ILE A 103 -8.75 -9.76 8.29
CA ILE A 103 -7.35 -10.11 8.55
C ILE A 103 -7.24 -11.19 9.64
N HIS A 104 -8.04 -11.10 10.70
CA HIS A 104 -8.09 -12.14 11.73
C HIS A 104 -8.49 -13.50 11.14
N ASN A 105 -9.54 -13.53 10.32
CA ASN A 105 -10.01 -14.75 9.69
C ASN A 105 -8.99 -15.34 8.71
N LEU A 106 -8.33 -14.50 7.90
CA LEU A 106 -7.26 -14.94 7.00
C LEU A 106 -6.10 -15.60 7.77
N HIS A 107 -5.71 -15.01 8.91
CA HIS A 107 -4.69 -15.60 9.77
C HIS A 107 -5.15 -16.90 10.44
N LYS A 108 -6.40 -16.97 10.93
CA LYS A 108 -7.00 -18.19 11.49
C LYS A 108 -6.99 -19.35 10.47
N ARG A 109 -7.16 -19.02 9.19
CA ARG A 109 -7.15 -19.96 8.06
C ARG A 109 -5.76 -20.26 7.49
N GLN A 110 -4.69 -19.71 8.07
CA GLN A 110 -3.31 -19.83 7.58
C GLN A 110 -3.12 -19.37 6.11
N LEU A 111 -3.99 -18.48 5.60
CA LEU A 111 -3.88 -17.94 4.25
C LEU A 111 -2.85 -16.80 4.21
N LEU A 112 -1.75 -17.00 3.50
CA LEU A 112 -0.61 -16.07 3.44
C LEU A 112 -0.79 -14.97 2.38
N PHE A 113 -1.97 -14.35 2.31
CA PHE A 113 -2.20 -13.24 1.38
C PHE A 113 -1.63 -11.92 1.91
N ASN A 114 -0.77 -11.29 1.12
CA ASN A 114 -0.32 -9.93 1.40
C ASN A 114 -1.43 -8.92 1.03
N ARG A 115 -1.52 -7.82 1.78
CA ARG A 115 -2.44 -6.69 1.54
C ARG A 115 -2.39 -6.17 0.10
N LYS A 116 -1.19 -6.17 -0.50
CA LYS A 116 -1.02 -5.82 -1.93
C LYS A 116 -1.82 -6.74 -2.86
N ILE A 117 -1.78 -8.04 -2.60
CA ILE A 117 -2.47 -9.05 -3.41
C ILE A 117 -3.97 -8.92 -3.20
N LEU A 118 -4.41 -8.78 -1.94
CA LEU A 118 -5.82 -8.57 -1.61
C LEU A 118 -6.41 -7.35 -2.31
N VAL A 119 -5.72 -6.20 -2.31
CA VAL A 119 -6.17 -5.00 -3.04
C VAL A 119 -6.25 -5.26 -4.53
N ARG A 120 -5.26 -5.93 -5.11
CA ARG A 120 -5.27 -6.21 -6.56
C ARG A 120 -6.40 -7.14 -6.96
N LEU A 121 -6.70 -8.14 -6.13
CA LEU A 121 -7.86 -9.01 -6.35
C LEU A 121 -9.16 -8.22 -6.24
N ALA A 122 -9.28 -7.36 -5.22
CA ALA A 122 -10.43 -6.49 -5.01
C ALA A 122 -10.68 -5.53 -6.19
N GLU A 123 -9.63 -4.96 -6.75
CA GLU A 123 -9.70 -4.03 -7.88
C GLU A 123 -9.94 -4.74 -9.23
N ALA A 124 -9.52 -6.00 -9.36
CA ALA A 124 -9.65 -6.75 -10.60
C ALA A 124 -11.04 -7.37 -10.77
N ASP A 125 -11.64 -7.88 -9.68
CA ASP A 125 -12.94 -8.54 -9.72
C ASP A 125 -13.63 -8.45 -8.35
N ALA A 126 -14.86 -7.93 -8.33
CA ALA A 126 -15.65 -7.76 -7.12
C ALA A 126 -16.04 -9.11 -6.48
N TYR A 127 -16.23 -10.16 -7.28
CA TYR A 127 -16.60 -11.49 -6.80
C TYR A 127 -15.44 -12.22 -6.13
N SER A 128 -14.21 -11.94 -6.57
CA SER A 128 -13.00 -12.58 -6.01
C SER A 128 -12.82 -12.32 -4.52
N LEU A 129 -13.12 -11.10 -4.03
CA LEU A 129 -12.99 -10.79 -2.60
C LEU A 129 -14.12 -11.40 -1.77
N LEU A 130 -15.30 -11.49 -2.36
CA LEU A 130 -16.46 -12.17 -1.80
C LEU A 130 -16.19 -13.68 -1.60
N CYS A 131 -15.62 -14.35 -2.60
CA CYS A 131 -15.27 -15.77 -2.48
C CYS A 131 -14.29 -16.02 -1.31
N ILE A 132 -13.33 -15.11 -1.10
CA ILE A 132 -12.39 -15.19 0.03
C ILE A 132 -13.12 -15.00 1.37
N LEU A 133 -14.06 -14.06 1.45
CA LEU A 133 -14.89 -13.84 2.64
C LEU A 133 -15.75 -15.07 2.96
N HIS A 134 -16.45 -15.62 1.96
CA HIS A 134 -17.23 -16.85 2.12
C HIS A 134 -16.36 -18.03 2.57
N ALA A 135 -15.23 -18.26 1.92
CA ALA A 135 -14.30 -19.34 2.29
C ALA A 135 -13.79 -19.20 3.73
N CYS A 136 -13.67 -17.96 4.23
CA CYS A 136 -13.29 -17.72 5.62
C CYS A 136 -14.39 -18.10 6.62
N GLU A 137 -15.67 -17.87 6.31
CA GLU A 137 -16.79 -18.04 7.23
C GLU A 137 -17.38 -19.46 7.33
N MET A 138 -17.16 -20.32 6.34
CA MET A 138 -17.81 -21.65 6.21
C MET A 138 -17.49 -22.71 7.29
N GLN A 139 -16.75 -22.43 8.36
CA GLN A 139 -16.53 -23.40 9.48
C GLN A 139 -16.79 -22.85 10.90
N SER A 140 -17.46 -21.70 11.06
CA SER A 140 -17.96 -21.36 12.42
C SER A 140 -19.14 -22.24 12.87
N LYS A 141 -19.49 -23.30 12.12
CA LYS A 141 -20.56 -24.26 12.42
C LYS A 141 -20.06 -25.69 12.69
N GLU A 142 -18.75 -25.96 12.61
CA GLU A 142 -18.19 -27.28 12.89
C GLU A 142 -17.37 -27.24 14.19
N SER A 143 -18.04 -27.04 15.33
CA SER A 143 -17.59 -27.69 16.55
C SER A 143 -18.17 -29.11 16.51
N PRO A 144 -17.36 -30.18 16.43
CA PRO A 144 -17.90 -31.50 16.64
C PRO A 144 -18.40 -31.57 18.08
N GLU A 145 -19.72 -31.68 18.24
CA GLU A 145 -20.31 -32.22 19.46
C GLU A 145 -19.71 -33.61 19.66
N ILE A 146 -18.72 -33.72 20.54
CA ILE A 146 -18.24 -35.01 21.02
C ILE A 146 -18.12 -34.88 22.55
N PHE A 147 -19.09 -35.53 23.20
CA PHE A 147 -19.11 -36.17 24.51
C PHE A 147 -18.01 -35.81 25.52
#